data_AF-A0A3S0ZIN4-F1
#
_entry.id   AF-A0A3S0ZIN4-F1
#
_cell.length_a   1.000
_cell.length_b   1.000
_cell.length_c   1.000
_cell.angle_alpha   90.00
_cell.angle_beta   90.00
_cell.angle_gamma   90.00
#
_symmetry.space_group_name_H-M   'P 1'
#
loop_
_entity.id
_entity.type
_entity.pdbx_description
1 polymer ?
#
loop_
_entity_poly.entity_id
_entity_poly.type
_entity_poly.pdbx_seq_one_letter_code
_entity_poly.pdbx_strand_id
1 'polypeptide(L)'
;MMASRISEIEMDMKEHDLVIDVLKGVDPSRKCFRLVGGVLVERSVDVVLPGLVSNREKMKEFVASLKTSLENKGKEINQFRETHGIQIKGDEAKDDKEVESSSKGGERQANILANV
;
A
#
# COMPACT_ATOMS: atom_id res chain seq x y z
N MET A 1 0.27 5.68 13.23
CA MET A 1 -0.91 6.29 12.59
C MET A 1 -0.76 6.46 11.08
N MET A 2 0.34 7.01 10.55
CA MET A 2 0.47 7.13 9.07
C MET A 2 0.56 5.79 8.35
N ALA A 3 1.33 4.83 8.87
CA ALA A 3 1.44 3.49 8.28
C ALA A 3 0.11 2.71 8.28
N SER A 4 -0.70 2.85 9.33
CA SER A 4 -2.03 2.23 9.38
C SER A 4 -2.98 2.87 8.37
N ARG A 5 -2.97 4.21 8.25
CA ARG A 5 -3.76 4.94 7.22
C ARG A 5 -3.37 4.55 5.80
N ILE A 6 -2.08 4.38 5.52
CA ILE A 6 -1.60 3.90 4.21
C ILE A 6 -2.19 2.52 3.91
N SER A 7 -2.14 1.61 4.89
CA SER A 7 -2.65 0.25 4.73
C SER A 7 -4.17 0.22 4.51
N GLU A 8 -4.93 1.04 5.25
CA GLU A 8 -6.39 1.21 5.07
C GLU A 8 -6.70 1.65 3.63
N ILE A 9 -6.07 2.72 3.14
CA ILE A 9 -6.36 3.25 1.80
C ILE A 9 -5.92 2.27 0.70
N GLU A 10 -4.81 1.53 0.90
CA GLU A 10 -4.39 0.50 -0.05
C GLU A 10 -5.37 -0.68 -0.14
N MET A 11 -6.11 -0.99 0.95
CA MET A 11 -7.20 -1.96 0.90
C MET A 11 -8.41 -1.39 0.13
N ASP A 12 -8.84 -0.17 0.45
CA ASP A 12 -9.94 0.50 -0.25
C ASP A 12 -9.67 0.61 -1.77
N MET A 13 -8.42 0.89 -2.16
CA MET A 13 -8.01 0.90 -3.56
C MET A 13 -8.23 -0.44 -4.27
N LYS A 14 -7.93 -1.56 -3.60
CA LYS A 14 -8.15 -2.91 -4.17
C LYS A 14 -9.63 -3.24 -4.31
N GLU A 15 -10.45 -2.80 -3.35
CA GLU A 15 -11.89 -2.95 -3.44
C GLU A 15 -12.46 -2.13 -4.61
N HIS A 16 -11.98 -0.89 -4.79
CA HIS A 16 -12.32 -0.06 -5.94
C HIS A 16 -11.92 -0.73 -7.26
N ASP A 17 -10.74 -1.34 -7.35
CA ASP A 17 -10.27 -2.06 -8.54
C ASP A 17 -11.21 -3.21 -8.91
N LEU A 18 -11.63 -4.02 -7.92
CA LEU A 18 -12.56 -5.11 -8.14
C LEU A 18 -13.91 -4.62 -8.68
N VAL A 19 -14.46 -3.54 -8.11
CA VAL A 19 -15.74 -2.97 -8.56
C VAL A 19 -15.62 -2.40 -9.98
N ILE A 20 -14.51 -1.71 -10.28
CA ILE A 20 -14.24 -1.18 -11.62
C ILE A 20 -14.19 -2.31 -12.65
N ASP A 21 -13.50 -3.40 -12.34
CA ASP A 21 -13.36 -4.54 -13.25
C ASP A 21 -14.69 -5.24 -13.53
N VAL A 22 -15.54 -5.40 -12.52
CA VAL A 22 -16.90 -5.92 -12.70
C VAL A 22 -17.72 -4.98 -13.59
N LEU A 23 -17.68 -3.67 -13.35
CA LEU A 23 -18.49 -2.68 -14.07
C LEU A 23 -18.06 -2.47 -15.53
N LYS A 24 -16.79 -2.72 -15.89
CA LYS A 24 -16.32 -2.66 -17.29
C LYS A 24 -17.06 -3.64 -18.21
N GLY A 25 -17.50 -4.78 -17.68
CA GLY A 25 -18.25 -5.79 -18.45
C GLY A 25 -19.76 -5.54 -18.50
N VAL A 26 -20.25 -4.48 -17.87
CA VAL A 26 -21.68 -4.15 -17.77
C VAL A 26 -22.05 -3.10 -18.81
N ASP A 27 -23.26 -3.19 -19.36
CA ASP A 27 -23.82 -2.20 -20.27
C ASP A 27 -23.75 -0.77 -19.66
N PRO A 28 -23.11 0.21 -20.35
CA PRO A 28 -22.96 1.57 -19.85
C PRO A 28 -24.28 2.29 -19.57
N SER A 29 -25.35 1.97 -20.31
CA SER A 29 -26.67 2.58 -20.12
C SER A 29 -27.49 1.94 -18.99
N ARG A 30 -26.98 0.87 -18.37
CA ARG A 30 -27.66 0.21 -17.25
C ARG A 30 -27.71 1.12 -16.02
N LYS A 31 -28.86 1.09 -15.33
CA LYS A 31 -29.03 1.79 -14.06
C LYS A 31 -28.08 1.23 -12.99
N CYS A 32 -27.46 2.12 -12.26
CA CYS A 32 -26.53 1.89 -11.16
C CYS A 32 -27.01 2.70 -9.94
N PHE A 33 -26.91 2.12 -8.74
CA PHE A 33 -27.31 2.80 -7.52
C PHE A 33 -26.11 2.96 -6.60
N ARG A 34 -25.82 4.20 -6.20
CA ARG A 34 -24.73 4.52 -5.27
C ARG A 34 -25.30 4.85 -3.90
N LEU A 35 -24.85 4.15 -2.87
CA LEU A 35 -25.21 4.46 -1.48
C LEU A 35 -24.37 5.63 -0.97
N VAL A 36 -25.03 6.67 -0.47
CA VAL A 36 -24.39 7.85 0.14
C VAL A 36 -25.13 8.22 1.41
N GLY A 37 -24.48 8.09 2.57
CA GLY A 37 -25.07 8.49 3.85
C GLY A 37 -26.43 7.84 4.16
N GLY A 38 -26.66 6.62 3.67
CA GLY A 38 -27.93 5.89 3.85
C GLY A 38 -28.97 6.09 2.75
N VAL A 39 -28.73 6.95 1.76
CA VAL A 39 -29.62 7.16 0.61
C VAL A 39 -29.03 6.51 -0.65
N LEU A 40 -29.85 5.78 -1.40
CA LEU A 40 -29.47 5.25 -2.72
C LEU A 40 -29.74 6.30 -3.80
N VAL A 41 -28.69 6.68 -4.52
CA VAL A 41 -28.78 7.63 -5.63
C VAL A 41 -28.72 6.85 -6.94
N GLU A 42 -29.77 6.98 -7.76
CA GLU A 42 -29.81 6.41 -9.11
C GLU A 42 -28.88 7.19 -10.05
N ARG A 43 -28.04 6.46 -10.78
CA ARG A 43 -27.13 6.91 -11.83
C ARG A 43 -27.06 5.83 -12.91
N SER A 44 -26.28 6.07 -13.95
CA SER A 44 -25.94 5.09 -14.99
C SER A 44 -24.47 4.69 -14.89
N VAL A 45 -24.13 3.51 -15.42
CA VAL A 45 -22.76 2.96 -15.33
C VAL A 45 -21.75 3.88 -16.03
N ASP A 46 -22.10 4.47 -17.16
CA ASP A 46 -21.29 5.46 -17.89
C ASP A 46 -20.90 6.69 -17.06
N VAL A 47 -21.72 7.10 -16.10
CA VAL A 47 -21.43 8.22 -15.18
C VAL A 47 -20.66 7.75 -13.94
N VAL A 48 -20.97 6.55 -13.43
CA VAL A 48 -20.37 6.03 -12.19
C VAL A 48 -18.96 5.51 -12.42
N LEU A 49 -18.71 4.80 -13.51
CA LEU A 49 -17.43 4.16 -13.79
C LEU A 49 -16.26 5.16 -13.86
N PRO A 50 -16.36 6.30 -14.59
CA PRO A 50 -15.31 7.32 -14.57
C PRO A 50 -15.08 7.93 -13.18
N GLY A 51 -16.15 8.07 -12.38
CA GLY A 51 -16.06 8.56 -11.01
C GLY A 51 -15.27 7.61 -10.11
N LEU A 52 -15.48 6.30 -10.24
CA LEU A 52 -14.71 5.30 -9.51
C LEU A 52 -13.23 5.31 -9.90
N VAL A 53 -12.92 5.39 -11.19
CA VAL A 53 -11.54 5.46 -11.69
C VAL A 53 -10.83 6.72 -11.19
N SER A 54 -11.48 7.88 -11.29
CA SER A 54 -10.90 9.15 -10.81
C SER A 54 -10.64 9.13 -9.31
N ASN A 55 -11.58 8.62 -8.51
CA ASN A 55 -11.38 8.49 -7.07
C ASN A 55 -10.22 7.53 -6.73
N ARG A 56 -10.12 6.42 -7.46
CA ARG A 56 -9.05 5.44 -7.29
C ARG A 56 -7.67 6.03 -7.56
N GLU A 57 -7.52 6.84 -8.61
CA GLU A 57 -6.27 7.55 -8.87
C GLU A 57 -5.95 8.61 -7.80
N LYS A 58 -6.94 9.36 -7.30
CA LYS A 58 -6.73 10.29 -6.19
C LYS A 58 -6.26 9.59 -4.91
N MET A 59 -6.79 8.40 -4.61
CA MET A 59 -6.33 7.60 -3.48
C MET A 59 -4.86 7.21 -3.64
N LYS A 60 -4.45 6.81 -4.85
CA LYS A 60 -3.06 6.50 -5.17
C LYS A 60 -2.12 7.68 -4.94
N GLU A 61 -2.50 8.87 -5.43
CA GLU A 61 -1.73 10.11 -5.21
C GLU A 61 -1.62 10.44 -3.72
N PHE A 62 -2.71 10.28 -2.97
CA PHE A 62 -2.73 10.53 -1.55
C PHE A 62 -1.83 9.56 -0.76
N VAL A 63 -1.84 8.26 -1.12
CA VAL A 63 -0.92 7.26 -0.55
C VAL A 63 0.54 7.63 -0.83
N ALA A 64 0.87 8.07 -2.05
CA ALA A 64 2.22 8.51 -2.39
C ALA A 64 2.68 9.72 -1.55
N SER A 65 1.78 10.68 -1.32
CA SER A 65 2.01 11.82 -0.43
C SER A 65 2.26 11.38 1.02
N LEU A 66 1.44 10.46 1.54
CA LEU A 66 1.60 9.92 2.90
C LEU A 66 2.92 9.15 3.06
N LYS A 67 3.33 8.37 2.06
CA LYS A 67 4.63 7.66 2.07
C LYS A 67 5.80 8.65 2.11
N THR A 68 5.77 9.67 1.27
CA THR A 68 6.78 10.75 1.29
C THR A 68 6.83 11.44 2.65
N SER A 69 5.67 11.76 3.25
CA SER A 69 5.61 12.40 4.56
C SER A 69 6.17 11.50 5.67
N LEU A 70 5.89 10.19 5.62
CA LEU A 70 6.42 9.20 6.55
C LEU A 70 7.95 9.11 6.45
N GLU A 71 8.50 9.03 5.24
CA GLU A 71 9.95 8.99 5.01
C GLU A 71 10.65 10.25 5.48
N ASN A 72 10.10 11.43 5.16
CA ASN A 72 10.66 12.71 5.59
C ASN A 72 10.70 12.81 7.11
N LYS A 73 9.62 12.41 7.79
CA LYS A 73 9.60 12.37 9.26
C LYS A 73 10.56 11.35 9.84
N GLY A 74 10.75 10.20 9.18
CA GLY A 74 11.78 9.23 9.54
C GLY A 74 13.20 9.83 9.48
N LYS A 75 13.52 10.56 8.42
CA LYS A 75 14.80 11.26 8.26
C LYS A 75 15.00 12.35 9.32
N GLU A 76 13.97 13.17 9.56
CA GLU A 76 14.02 14.20 10.62
C GLU A 76 14.30 13.58 12.00
N ILE A 77 13.68 12.44 12.32
CA ILE A 77 13.92 11.74 13.58
C ILE A 77 15.38 11.27 13.67
N ASN A 78 15.92 10.68 12.61
CA ASN A 78 17.30 10.20 12.61
C ASN A 78 18.31 11.36 12.74
N GLN A 79 18.10 12.44 11.98
CA GLN A 79 18.94 13.63 12.07
C GLN A 79 18.91 14.25 13.47
N PHE A 80 17.74 14.27 14.11
CA PHE A 80 17.60 14.76 15.48
C PHE A 80 18.34 13.86 16.49
N ARG A 81 18.35 12.54 16.29
CA ARG A 81 19.12 11.59 17.11
C ARG A 81 20.62 11.84 17.01
N GLU A 82 21.13 11.98 15.79
CA GLU A 82 22.56 12.20 15.52
C GLU A 82 23.04 13.54 16.09
N THR A 83 22.28 14.62 15.87
CA THR A 83 22.66 15.97 16.30
C THR A 83 22.69 16.11 17.82
N HIS A 84 21.83 15.39 18.53
CA HIS A 84 21.69 15.50 19.99
C HIS A 84 22.21 14.30 20.78
N GLY A 85 22.84 13.32 20.12
CA GLY A 85 23.36 12.11 20.78
C GLY A 85 22.29 11.30 21.51
N ILE A 86 21.05 11.32 21.02
CA ILE A 86 19.92 10.65 21.68
C ILE A 86 19.98 9.17 21.38
N GLN A 87 20.38 8.39 22.39
CA GLN A 87 20.33 6.93 22.36
C GLN A 87 18.99 6.45 22.93
N ILE A 88 18.27 5.65 22.15
CA ILE A 88 17.10 4.95 22.65
C ILE A 88 17.61 3.81 23.53
N LYS A 89 17.20 3.80 24.81
CA LYS A 89 17.46 2.65 25.70
C LYS A 89 16.79 1.41 25.10
N GLY A 90 17.57 0.60 24.38
CA GLY A 90 17.11 -0.57 23.62
C GLY A 90 17.96 -0.91 22.39
N ASP A 91 18.82 -0.02 21.89
CA ASP A 91 19.65 -0.21 20.69
C ASP A 91 20.99 -0.96 20.92
N GLU A 92 21.13 -1.77 21.97
CA GLU A 92 22.25 -2.73 22.06
C GLU A 92 21.91 -4.04 21.34
N ALA A 93 21.70 -3.97 20.03
CA ALA A 93 21.88 -5.10 19.11
C ALA A 93 21.68 -4.66 17.66
N LYS A 94 22.77 -4.23 17.02
CA LYS A 94 23.18 -4.45 15.61
C LYS A 94 23.72 -3.17 15.00
N ASP A 95 25.03 -2.99 15.15
CA ASP A 95 25.83 -2.26 14.17
C ASP A 95 27.11 -3.06 13.92
N ASP A 96 27.34 -3.32 12.63
CA ASP A 96 28.56 -3.74 11.92
C ASP A 96 29.30 -5.05 12.22
N LYS A 97 29.22 -5.98 11.25
CA LYS A 97 30.40 -6.59 10.59
C LYS A 97 30.10 -7.01 9.15
N GLU A 98 30.56 -6.22 8.18
CA GLU A 98 31.07 -6.76 6.92
C GLU A 98 32.45 -7.38 7.19
N VAL A 99 32.63 -8.68 6.90
CA VAL A 99 33.92 -9.31 6.61
C VAL A 99 33.68 -10.39 5.56
N GLU A 100 34.27 -10.23 4.37
CA GLU A 100 34.40 -11.27 3.35
C GLU A 100 35.15 -12.50 3.90
N SER A 101 34.66 -13.70 3.61
CA SER A 101 35.54 -14.86 3.42
C SER A 101 34.94 -15.84 2.41
N SER A 102 35.67 -16.02 1.32
CA SER A 102 35.41 -17.07 0.34
C SER A 102 35.64 -18.45 0.98
N SER A 103 34.77 -19.42 0.73
CA SER A 103 35.12 -20.66 0.00
C SER A 103 34.06 -21.78 0.12
N LYS A 104 33.69 -22.29 -1.06
CA LYS A 104 33.28 -23.67 -1.41
C LYS A 104 32.07 -24.33 -0.72
N GLY A 105 31.01 -24.49 -1.53
CA GLY A 105 30.76 -25.78 -2.18
C GLY A 105 29.52 -26.56 -1.72
N GLY A 106 28.62 -26.84 -2.68
CA GLY A 106 27.70 -27.99 -2.61
C GLY A 106 26.26 -27.71 -3.01
N GLU A 107 25.97 -27.77 -4.30
CA GLU A 107 24.60 -28.04 -4.81
C GLU A 107 24.02 -29.31 -4.17
N ARG A 108 22.73 -29.28 -3.80
CA ARG A 108 21.76 -30.34 -4.17
C ARG A 108 20.31 -29.96 -3.86
N GLN A 109 19.61 -29.71 -4.96
CA GLN A 109 18.27 -30.19 -5.29
C GLN A 109 17.03 -29.56 -4.62
N ALA A 110 16.22 -29.01 -5.54
CA ALA A 110 14.82 -28.72 -5.43
C ALA A 110 14.01 -29.89 -4.88
N ASN A 111 13.00 -29.58 -4.05
CA ASN A 111 11.82 -30.43 -3.97
C ASN A 111 10.57 -29.60 -4.26
N ILE A 112 9.92 -30.06 -5.32
CA ILE A 112 8.66 -29.64 -5.91
C ILE A 112 7.51 -30.29 -5.13
N LEU A 113 6.41 -29.56 -4.95
CA LEU A 113 5.03 -29.99 -4.70
C LEU A 113 4.79 -31.34 -3.99
N ALA A 114 4.13 -31.29 -2.83
CA ALA A 114 3.10 -32.27 -2.49
C ALA A 114 2.05 -31.65 -1.55
N ASN A 115 0.81 -31.62 -2.02
CA ASN A 115 -0.41 -31.37 -1.26
C ASN A 115 -0.51 -32.24 0.00
N VAL A 116 -1.07 -31.66 1.07
CA VAL A 116 -2.19 -32.23 1.84
C VAL A 116 -3.16 -31.10 2.13
#